data_AF-A0A928YML6-F1
#
_entry.id   AF-A0A928YML6-F1
#
_cell.length_a   1.000
_cell.length_b   1.000
_cell.length_c   1.000
_cell.angle_alpha   90.00
_cell.angle_beta   90.00
_cell.angle_gamma   90.00
#
_symmetry.space_group_name_H-M   'P 1'
#
loop_
_entity.id
_entity.type
_entity.pdbx_description
1 polymer ?
#
loop_
_entity_poly.entity_id
_entity_poly.type
_entity_poly.pdbx_seq_one_letter_code
_entity_poly.pdbx_strand_id
1 'polypeptide(L)'
;MQKSTISDNLSEINFLKVSEVIGFSNCMVVAKQAYIVDANGHGLILRIFSQDLNKEWIKNNSLESLVSEDLSLFITDMSLDVEAQVLKIYQDRLPSKSTKALAENYYVDIKIELSSSLPDYWVECFSDVFAKKSAA
;
A
#
# COMPACT_ATOMS: atom_id res chain seq x y z
N MET A 1 10.65 -0.28 -34.21
CA MET A 1 9.82 0.34 -33.16
C MET A 1 9.23 -0.77 -32.31
N GLN A 2 9.82 -1.05 -31.14
CA GLN A 2 9.29 -2.03 -30.19
C GLN A 2 8.95 -1.27 -28.90
N LYS A 3 7.65 -1.25 -28.58
CA LYS A 3 7.10 -0.83 -27.28
C LYS A 3 6.98 -2.09 -26.42
N SER A 4 7.91 -2.27 -25.50
CA SER A 4 7.80 -3.03 -24.25
C SER A 4 9.15 -2.82 -23.58
N THR A 5 9.28 -2.40 -22.33
CA THR A 5 9.21 -3.33 -21.20
C THR A 5 9.39 -2.49 -19.93
N ILE A 6 8.29 -1.96 -19.39
CA ILE A 6 8.21 -1.63 -17.95
C ILE A 6 7.48 -2.78 -17.22
N SER A 7 6.78 -3.62 -17.98
CA SER A 7 6.07 -4.82 -17.52
C SER A 7 6.98 -5.94 -17.00
N ASP A 8 8.16 -6.15 -17.60
CA ASP A 8 8.93 -7.40 -17.37
C ASP A 8 9.93 -7.32 -16.20
N ASN A 9 9.87 -6.29 -15.35
CA ASN A 9 10.64 -6.23 -14.09
C ASN A 9 9.75 -6.14 -12.83
N LEU A 10 8.42 -6.22 -12.99
CA LEU A 10 7.47 -6.33 -11.88
C LEU A 10 6.97 -7.78 -11.70
N SER A 11 7.32 -8.68 -12.62
CA SER A 11 6.86 -10.08 -12.65
C SER A 11 7.38 -10.98 -11.53
N GLU A 12 8.34 -10.51 -10.73
CA GLU A 12 8.91 -11.29 -9.60
C GLU A 12 8.63 -10.69 -8.23
N ILE A 13 7.93 -9.55 -8.15
CA ILE A 13 7.49 -9.02 -6.87
C ILE A 13 5.99 -9.28 -6.73
N ASN A 14 5.65 -10.43 -6.13
CA ASN A 14 4.29 -10.76 -5.72
C ASN A 14 3.86 -9.79 -4.61
N PHE A 15 3.39 -8.61 -5.01
CA PHE A 15 2.71 -7.71 -4.12
C PHE A 15 1.28 -8.19 -3.93
N LEU A 16 0.83 -8.40 -2.70
CA LEU A 16 -0.59 -8.60 -2.43
C LEU A 16 -1.32 -7.30 -2.72
N LYS A 17 -2.42 -7.40 -3.46
CA LYS A 17 -3.22 -6.26 -3.87
C LYS A 17 -4.25 -5.92 -2.80
N VAL A 18 -4.31 -4.65 -2.46
CA VAL A 18 -5.37 -4.07 -1.63
C VAL A 18 -6.23 -3.20 -2.54
N SER A 19 -7.53 -3.43 -2.55
CA SER A 19 -8.49 -2.54 -3.20
C SER A 19 -9.13 -1.65 -2.17
N GLU A 20 -9.25 -0.36 -2.50
CA GLU A 20 -9.95 0.64 -1.70
C GLU A 20 -9.39 0.77 -0.28
N VAL A 21 -8.45 1.71 -0.11
CA VAL A 21 -7.99 2.15 1.20
C VAL A 21 -8.94 3.23 1.68
N ILE A 22 -9.70 2.96 2.74
CA ILE A 22 -10.74 3.86 3.26
C ILE A 22 -10.31 4.39 4.63
N GLY A 23 -10.33 5.71 4.81
CA GLY A 23 -10.12 6.33 6.13
C GLY A 23 -11.42 6.36 6.94
N PHE A 24 -11.37 5.98 8.20
CA PHE A 24 -12.56 5.94 9.07
C PHE A 24 -13.04 7.33 9.49
N SER A 25 -12.11 8.27 9.73
CA SER A 25 -12.41 9.61 10.25
C SER A 25 -13.34 10.42 9.33
N ASN A 26 -13.29 10.16 8.02
CA ASN A 26 -14.05 10.87 7.00
C ASN A 26 -14.88 9.95 6.10
N CYS A 27 -14.82 8.64 6.29
CA CYS A 27 -15.41 7.62 5.41
C CYS A 27 -15.08 7.83 3.92
N MET A 28 -13.91 8.39 3.61
CA MET A 28 -13.48 8.66 2.25
C MET A 28 -12.43 7.65 1.79
N VAL A 29 -12.50 7.31 0.50
CA VAL A 29 -11.45 6.53 -0.17
C VAL A 29 -10.19 7.39 -0.26
N VAL A 30 -9.14 6.97 0.43
CA VAL A 30 -7.80 7.58 0.40
C VAL A 30 -7.06 7.15 -0.86
N ALA A 31 -7.18 5.88 -1.25
CA ALA A 31 -6.60 5.34 -2.47
C ALA A 31 -7.43 4.21 -3.07
N LYS A 32 -7.44 4.12 -4.40
CA LYS A 32 -8.18 3.08 -5.12
C LYS A 32 -7.50 1.72 -5.04
N GLN A 33 -6.16 1.73 -5.03
CA GLN A 33 -5.33 0.54 -5.01
C GLN A 33 -4.09 0.78 -4.16
N ALA A 34 -3.67 -0.26 -3.44
CA ALA A 34 -2.40 -0.30 -2.75
C ALA A 34 -1.79 -1.70 -2.87
N TYR A 35 -0.51 -1.80 -2.52
CA TYR A 35 0.29 -3.01 -2.65
C TYR A 35 0.99 -3.29 -1.33
N ILE A 36 0.83 -4.49 -0.77
CA ILE A 36 1.58 -4.88 0.43
C ILE A 36 3.02 -5.20 0.00
N VAL A 37 3.98 -4.35 0.39
CA VAL A 37 5.39 -4.48 0.00
C VAL A 37 6.23 -5.19 1.05
N ASP A 38 5.77 -5.13 2.30
CA ASP A 38 6.38 -5.77 3.47
C ASP A 38 5.28 -6.08 4.50
N ALA A 39 5.50 -7.13 5.28
CA ALA A 39 4.60 -7.56 6.34
C ALA A 39 5.38 -8.19 7.49
N ASN A 40 4.91 -7.94 8.70
CA ASN A 40 5.20 -8.76 9.86
C ASN A 40 3.87 -9.17 10.51
N GLY A 41 3.91 -10.07 11.48
CA GLY A 41 2.70 -10.61 12.09
C GLY A 41 1.74 -9.58 12.70
N HIS A 42 2.18 -8.33 12.92
CA HIS A 42 1.36 -7.29 13.54
C HIS A 42 1.20 -6.03 12.67
N GLY A 43 1.78 -5.97 11.49
CA GLY A 43 1.83 -4.74 10.72
C GLY A 43 2.26 -4.94 9.28
N LEU A 44 1.82 -4.04 8.42
CA LEU A 44 2.07 -4.08 6.99
C LEU A 44 2.71 -2.76 6.53
N ILE A 45 3.39 -2.81 5.39
CA ILE A 45 3.76 -1.62 4.62
C ILE A 45 2.96 -1.65 3.32
N LEU A 46 2.09 -0.66 3.16
CA LEU A 46 1.30 -0.44 1.95
C LEU A 46 1.97 0.59 1.06
N ARG A 47 2.25 0.22 -0.18
CA ARG A 47 2.69 1.15 -1.22
C ARG A 47 1.51 1.60 -2.06
N ILE A 48 1.36 2.92 -2.19
CA ILE A 48 0.35 3.56 -3.00
C ILE A 48 1.05 4.41 -4.05
N PHE A 49 0.77 4.17 -5.32
CA PHE A 49 1.27 5.04 -6.38
C PHE A 49 0.45 6.32 -6.44
N SER A 50 1.10 7.43 -6.77
CA SER A 50 0.47 8.77 -6.88
C SER A 50 -0.82 8.78 -7.72
N GLN A 51 -0.87 7.96 -8.77
CA GLN A 51 -2.01 7.81 -9.67
C GLN A 51 -3.24 7.13 -9.03
N ASP A 52 -3.01 6.32 -8.00
CA ASP A 52 -4.04 5.57 -7.28
C ASP A 52 -4.56 6.33 -6.05
N LEU A 53 -3.83 7.37 -5.61
CA LEU A 53 -4.29 8.28 -4.57
C LEU A 53 -5.53 9.06 -5.03
N ASN A 54 -6.46 9.28 -4.10
CA ASN A 54 -7.63 10.09 -4.36
C ASN A 54 -7.25 11.58 -4.41
N LYS A 55 -7.29 12.15 -5.62
CA LYS A 55 -6.96 13.56 -5.87
C LYS A 55 -7.87 14.54 -5.15
N GLU A 56 -9.13 14.17 -4.87
CA GLU A 56 -10.05 15.03 -4.12
C GLU A 56 -9.69 15.03 -2.63
N TRP A 57 -9.35 13.85 -2.09
CA TRP A 57 -8.91 13.72 -0.70
C TRP A 57 -7.61 14.51 -0.46
N ILE A 58 -6.61 14.38 -1.35
CA ILE A 58 -5.31 15.09 -1.25
C ILE A 58 -5.45 16.62 -1.38
N LYS A 59 -6.47 17.12 -2.10
CA LYS A 59 -6.69 18.58 -2.19
C LYS A 59 -7.07 19.20 -0.85
N ASN A 60 -7.75 18.43 -0.01
CA ASN A 60 -8.34 18.91 1.23
C ASN A 60 -7.57 18.44 2.47
N ASN A 61 -6.67 17.46 2.33
CA ASN A 61 -5.94 16.83 3.43
C ASN A 61 -4.46 16.68 3.07
N SER A 62 -3.57 16.74 4.06
CA SER A 62 -2.17 16.39 3.88
C SER A 62 -1.99 14.88 4.13
N LEU A 63 -1.00 14.24 3.50
CA LEU A 63 -0.76 12.82 3.75
C LEU A 63 -0.42 12.55 5.22
N GLU A 64 0.26 13.49 5.88
CA GLU A 64 0.59 13.43 7.30
C GLU A 64 -0.65 13.38 8.20
N SER A 65 -1.81 13.86 7.74
CA SER A 65 -3.05 13.78 8.51
C SER A 65 -3.58 12.36 8.67
N LEU A 66 -3.13 11.42 7.84
CA LEU A 66 -3.48 10.00 7.98
C LEU A 66 -2.78 9.35 9.18
N VAL A 67 -1.71 9.94 9.73
CA VAL A 67 -0.99 9.33 10.85
C VAL A 67 -1.91 9.27 12.08
N SER A 68 -2.00 8.08 12.68
CA SER A 68 -2.94 7.72 13.76
C SER A 68 -4.40 7.60 13.33
N GLU A 69 -4.70 7.68 12.03
CA GLU A 69 -6.05 7.34 11.54
C GLU A 69 -6.21 5.83 11.39
N ASP A 70 -7.43 5.36 11.63
CA ASP A 70 -7.84 4.00 11.34
C ASP A 70 -8.22 3.89 9.86
N LEU A 71 -7.76 2.83 9.22
CA LEU A 71 -8.00 2.47 7.83
C LEU A 71 -8.76 1.16 7.75
N SER A 72 -9.68 1.07 6.79
CA SER A 72 -10.27 -0.18 6.32
C SER A 72 -9.62 -0.55 5.00
N LEU A 73 -9.21 -1.82 4.90
CA LEU A 73 -8.46 -2.36 3.78
C LEU A 73 -9.10 -3.67 3.34
N PHE A 74 -9.37 -3.81 2.04
CA PHE A 74 -9.76 -5.11 1.47
C PHE A 74 -8.59 -5.72 0.69
N ILE A 75 -7.99 -6.77 1.24
CA ILE A 75 -6.90 -7.52 0.61
C ILE A 75 -7.52 -8.52 -0.37
N THR A 76 -7.51 -8.15 -1.65
CA THR A 76 -8.26 -8.84 -2.70
C THR A 76 -7.82 -10.29 -2.87
N ASP A 77 -6.51 -10.55 -2.83
CA ASP A 77 -5.94 -11.89 -3.05
C ASP A 77 -6.29 -12.89 -1.93
N MET A 78 -6.63 -12.38 -0.75
CA MET A 78 -6.98 -13.16 0.45
C MET A 78 -8.47 -13.10 0.76
N SER A 79 -9.23 -12.28 0.02
CA SER A 79 -10.63 -11.96 0.31
C SER A 79 -10.84 -11.55 1.77
N LEU A 80 -9.95 -10.70 2.29
CA LEU A 80 -9.86 -10.37 3.70
C LEU A 80 -10.05 -8.87 3.93
N ASP A 81 -11.02 -8.53 4.77
CA ASP A 81 -11.17 -7.19 5.34
C ASP A 81 -10.29 -7.04 6.58
N VAL A 82 -9.54 -5.95 6.62
CA VAL A 82 -8.61 -5.64 7.69
C VAL A 82 -8.81 -4.20 8.16
N GLU A 83 -8.91 -4.04 9.47
CA GLU A 83 -8.79 -2.76 10.13
C GLU A 83 -7.36 -2.57 10.62
N ALA A 84 -6.82 -1.38 10.39
CA ALA A 84 -5.45 -1.07 10.76
C ALA A 84 -5.28 0.41 11.08
N GLN A 85 -4.37 0.72 11.99
CA GLN A 85 -4.02 2.10 12.30
C GLN A 85 -2.74 2.52 11.57
N VAL A 86 -2.72 3.72 11.00
CA VAL A 86 -1.52 4.27 10.37
C VAL A 86 -0.51 4.68 11.44
N LEU A 87 0.67 4.07 11.40
CA LEU A 87 1.78 4.43 12.29
C LEU A 87 2.66 5.52 11.69
N LYS A 88 2.93 5.42 10.38
CA LYS A 88 3.89 6.31 9.72
C LYS A 88 3.73 6.33 8.21
N ILE A 89 4.12 7.44 7.60
CA ILE A 89 4.08 7.63 6.16
C ILE A 89 5.46 8.04 5.65
N TYR A 90 5.85 7.47 4.52
CA TYR A 90 7.06 7.80 3.79
C TYR A 90 6.66 8.14 2.36
N GLN A 91 7.21 9.22 1.82
CA GLN A 91 6.99 9.60 0.44
C GLN A 91 8.31 9.55 -0.31
N ASP A 92 8.37 8.74 -1.35
CA ASP A 92 9.57 8.55 -2.16
C ASP A 92 9.29 8.72 -3.66
N ARG A 93 10.32 9.14 -4.40
CA ARG A 93 10.23 9.33 -5.85
C ARG A 93 10.62 8.05 -6.57
N LEU A 94 9.87 7.70 -7.62
CA LEU A 94 10.29 6.64 -8.52
C LEU A 94 11.50 7.12 -9.33
N PRO A 95 12.51 6.27 -9.55
CA PRO A 95 13.64 6.59 -10.41
C PRO A 95 13.13 6.86 -11.84
N SER A 96 13.08 8.13 -12.23
CA SER A 96 12.62 8.53 -13.56
C SER A 96 13.75 8.35 -14.58
N LYS A 97 13.54 7.48 -15.58
CA LYS A 97 14.42 7.39 -16.76
C LYS A 97 14.25 8.57 -17.74
N SER A 98 13.35 9.52 -17.49
CA SER A 98 13.11 10.66 -18.38
C SER A 98 12.81 11.96 -17.63
N THR A 99 13.54 13.02 -17.98
CA THR A 99 13.58 14.33 -17.30
C THR A 99 12.32 15.19 -17.41
N LYS A 100 11.24 14.72 -18.06
CA LYS A 100 10.05 15.53 -18.35
C LYS A 100 8.76 15.17 -17.59
N ALA A 101 8.72 14.05 -16.85
CA ALA A 101 7.52 13.57 -16.14
C ALA A 101 7.71 13.44 -14.61
N LEU A 102 8.60 14.24 -14.02
CA LEU A 102 9.04 14.10 -12.62
C LEU A 102 7.98 14.48 -11.57
N ALA A 103 6.95 15.26 -11.91
CA ALA A 103 6.00 15.77 -10.93
C ALA A 103 5.00 14.72 -10.43
N GLU A 104 4.68 13.71 -11.23
CA GLU A 104 3.65 12.72 -10.91
C GLU A 104 4.21 11.33 -10.62
N ASN A 105 5.54 11.15 -10.65
CA ASN A 105 6.16 9.82 -10.56
C ASN A 105 6.71 9.55 -9.14
N TYR A 106 5.81 9.48 -8.16
CA TYR A 106 6.14 9.17 -6.77
C TYR A 106 5.21 8.09 -6.21
N TYR A 107 5.63 7.46 -5.13
CA TYR A 107 4.80 6.56 -4.33
C TYR A 107 4.84 6.97 -2.87
N VAL A 108 3.84 6.51 -2.13
CA VAL A 108 3.71 6.71 -0.70
C VAL A 108 3.70 5.33 -0.06
N ASP A 109 4.62 5.10 0.88
CA ASP A 109 4.62 3.92 1.73
C ASP A 109 3.97 4.26 3.07
N ILE A 110 2.90 3.56 3.41
CA ILE A 110 2.16 3.70 4.65
C ILE A 110 2.45 2.49 5.51
N LYS A 111 3.11 2.70 6.65
CA LYS A 111 3.27 1.69 7.68
C LYS A 111 2.01 1.68 8.55
N ILE A 112 1.39 0.51 8.65
CA ILE A 112 0.19 0.29 9.44
C ILE A 112 0.41 -0.79 10.50
N GLU A 113 -0.33 -0.69 11.60
CA GLU A 113 -0.48 -1.73 12.61
C GLU A 113 -1.85 -2.37 12.47
N LEU A 114 -1.90 -3.69 12.39
CA LEU A 114 -3.14 -4.43 12.26
C LEU A 114 -3.90 -4.42 13.58
N SER A 115 -5.22 -4.28 13.52
CA SER A 115 -6.09 -4.42 14.69
C SER A 115 -5.94 -5.84 15.28
N SER A 116 -5.96 -5.94 16.61
CA SER A 116 -5.89 -7.23 17.35
C SER A 116 -7.09 -8.16 17.12
N SER A 117 -8.07 -7.70 16.34
CA SER A 117 -9.24 -8.47 15.93
C SER A 117 -8.97 -9.50 14.83
N LEU A 118 -7.79 -9.48 14.20
CA LEU A 118 -7.44 -10.45 13.17
C LEU A 118 -7.21 -11.86 13.77
N PRO A 119 -7.83 -12.91 13.20
CA PRO A 119 -7.54 -14.28 13.57
C PRO A 119 -6.05 -14.64 13.41
N ASP A 120 -5.53 -15.44 14.36
CA ASP A 120 -4.11 -15.87 14.40
C ASP A 120 -3.63 -16.53 13.09
N TYR A 121 -4.51 -17.26 12.40
CA TYR A 121 -4.14 -17.92 11.14
C TYR A 121 -3.76 -16.93 10.03
N TRP A 122 -4.28 -15.70 10.05
CA TRP A 122 -3.89 -14.67 9.09
C TRP A 122 -2.54 -14.06 9.40
N VAL A 123 -2.22 -13.90 10.68
CA VAL A 123 -0.90 -13.46 11.17
C VAL A 123 0.18 -14.43 10.69
N GLU A 124 -0.10 -15.73 10.77
CA GLU A 124 0.75 -16.79 10.24
C GLU A 124 0.85 -16.71 8.71
N CYS A 125 -0.27 -16.50 8.00
CA CYS A 125 -0.26 -16.36 6.53
C CYS A 125 0.60 -15.18 6.05
N PHE A 126 0.49 -14.00 6.67
CA PHE A 126 1.33 -12.86 6.31
C PHE A 126 2.82 -13.15 6.58
N SER A 127 3.11 -13.80 7.70
CA SER A 127 4.47 -14.22 8.04
C SER A 127 5.02 -15.19 6.99
N ASP A 128 4.24 -16.17 6.53
CA ASP A 128 4.66 -17.16 5.53
C ASP A 128 4.85 -16.57 4.12
N VAL A 129 3.94 -15.68 3.69
CA VAL A 129 4.02 -15.03 2.37
C VAL A 129 5.29 -14.19 2.26
N PHE A 130 5.66 -13.47 3.32
CA PHE A 130 6.82 -12.57 3.30
C PHE A 130 8.12 -13.22 3.82
N ALA A 131 8.07 -14.27 4.66
CA ALA A 131 9.27 -15.01 5.05
C ALA A 131 9.91 -15.74 3.86
N LYS A 132 9.09 -16.28 2.95
CA LYS A 132 9.57 -16.87 1.68
C LYS A 132 10.33 -15.86 0.79
N LYS A 133 10.11 -14.55 0.98
CA LYS A 133 10.76 -13.47 0.23
C LYS A 133 12.15 -13.11 0.77
N SER A 134 12.43 -13.33 2.07
CA SER A 134 13.74 -13.03 2.66
C SER A 134 14.80 -14.12 2.43
N ALA A 135 14.40 -15.28 1.88
CA ALA A 135 15.27 -16.43 1.66
C ALA A 135 15.62 -16.67 0.18
N ALA A 136 15.24 -15.75 -0.72
CA ALA A 136 15.50 -15.80 -2.16
C ALA A 136 16.46 -14.68 -2.58
#